data_AF-A0A966K8Q9-F1
#
_entry.id   AF-A0A966K8Q9-F1
#
_cell.length_a   1.000
_cell.length_b   1.000
_cell.length_c   1.000
_cell.angle_alpha   90.00
_cell.angle_beta   90.00
_cell.angle_gamma   90.00
#
_symmetry.space_group_name_H-M   'P 1'
#
loop_
_entity.id
_entity.type
_entity.pdbx_description
1 polymer ?
#
loop_
_entity_poly.entity_id
_entity_poly.type
_entity_poly.pdbx_seq_one_letter_code
_entity_poly.pdbx_strand_id
1 'polypeptide(L)'
;MNAKEFAEMLDGREIGDELDRAEEKLAKENGLVVVFGSSDDLIEFRGCIDDEGGCYNGGTIPILNGKLLPNHDDCDCEFCGYNDLLAKAKTITAIWDEPGAAATWTYETEIPHETFDIMEDGEVYCRGIVFEFSSIQ
;
A
#
# COMPACT_ATOMS: atom_id res chain seq x y z
N MET A 1 9.33 13.05 -11.27
CA MET A 1 9.51 13.13 -9.82
C MET A 1 9.81 11.74 -9.29
N ASN A 2 10.57 11.64 -8.22
CA ASN A 2 10.86 10.38 -7.56
C ASN A 2 9.90 10.12 -6.38
N ALA A 3 9.97 8.94 -5.77
CA ALA A 3 9.16 8.58 -4.62
C ALA A 3 9.20 9.60 -3.46
N LYS A 4 10.37 10.19 -3.20
CA LYS A 4 10.56 11.15 -2.10
C LYS A 4 9.83 12.47 -2.37
N GLU A 5 10.02 13.03 -3.56
CA GLU A 5 9.34 14.26 -3.99
C GLU A 5 7.82 14.06 -4.00
N PHE A 6 7.34 12.84 -4.29
CA PHE A 6 5.92 12.53 -4.30
C PHE A 6 5.36 12.40 -2.88
N ALA A 7 6.08 11.70 -1.99
CA ALA A 7 5.70 11.59 -0.59
C ALA A 7 5.62 12.98 0.08
N GLU A 8 6.61 13.85 -0.14
CA GLU A 8 6.60 15.23 0.35
C GLU A 8 5.42 16.06 -0.18
N MET A 9 4.89 15.74 -1.36
CA MET A 9 3.72 16.41 -1.94
C MET A 9 2.39 15.95 -1.31
N LEU A 10 2.33 14.69 -0.85
CA LEU A 10 1.15 14.12 -0.19
C LEU A 10 1.15 14.29 1.33
N ASP A 11 2.26 14.73 1.92
CA ASP A 11 2.39 14.80 3.36
C ASP A 11 1.41 15.81 4.00
N GLY A 12 0.70 15.35 5.03
CA GLY A 12 -0.28 16.14 5.78
C GLY A 12 -1.66 16.25 5.13
N ARG A 13 -2.01 15.38 4.17
CA ARG A 13 -3.36 15.32 3.59
C ARG A 13 -4.38 14.85 4.62
N GLU A 14 -5.64 15.21 4.45
CA GLU A 14 -6.72 14.76 5.34
C GLU A 14 -7.41 13.52 4.75
N ILE A 15 -7.99 12.70 5.62
CA ILE A 15 -8.88 11.61 5.21
C ILE A 15 -10.00 12.13 4.28
N GLY A 16 -10.22 11.45 3.17
CA GLY A 16 -11.11 11.86 2.08
C GLY A 16 -10.49 12.79 1.02
N ASP A 17 -9.24 13.24 1.19
CA ASP A 17 -8.45 13.99 0.20
C ASP A 17 -7.02 13.42 0.08
N GLU A 18 -6.88 12.10 0.18
CA GLU A 18 -5.58 11.40 0.26
C GLU A 18 -4.79 11.53 -1.04
N LEU A 19 -5.48 11.40 -2.18
CA LEU A 19 -4.89 11.43 -3.52
C LEU A 19 -5.98 11.75 -4.57
N ASP A 20 -5.74 12.75 -5.41
CA ASP A 20 -6.64 13.06 -6.52
C ASP A 20 -6.29 12.30 -7.82
N ARG A 21 -7.20 12.36 -8.81
CA ARG A 21 -7.01 11.66 -10.10
C ARG A 21 -5.84 12.18 -10.94
N ALA A 22 -5.51 13.47 -10.82
CA ALA A 22 -4.38 14.04 -11.55
C ALA A 22 -3.05 13.62 -10.91
N GLU A 23 -3.00 13.55 -9.59
CA GLU A 23 -1.90 13.03 -8.79
C GLU A 23 -1.70 11.53 -9.03
N GLU A 24 -2.77 10.73 -9.07
CA GLU A 24 -2.70 9.31 -9.45
C GLU A 24 -2.08 9.12 -10.84
N LYS A 25 -2.55 9.91 -11.82
CA LYS A 25 -1.98 9.90 -13.18
C LYS A 25 -0.51 10.29 -13.17
N LEU A 26 -0.15 11.29 -12.36
CA LEU A 26 1.23 11.73 -12.19
C LEU A 26 2.10 10.62 -11.57
N ALA A 27 1.63 9.92 -10.54
CA ALA A 27 2.33 8.78 -9.94
C ALA A 27 2.60 7.71 -11.01
N LYS A 28 1.57 7.33 -11.77
CA LYS A 28 1.68 6.36 -12.87
C LYS A 28 2.69 6.77 -13.94
N GLU A 29 2.67 8.03 -14.37
CA GLU A 29 3.60 8.56 -15.38
C GLU A 29 5.06 8.56 -14.89
N ASN A 30 5.27 8.66 -13.58
CA ASN A 30 6.59 8.62 -12.95
C ASN A 30 7.02 7.21 -12.52
N GLY A 31 6.22 6.18 -12.77
CA GLY A 31 6.57 4.82 -12.38
C GLY A 31 6.36 4.54 -10.89
N LEU A 32 5.50 5.28 -10.21
CA LEU A 32 5.30 5.21 -8.77
C LEU A 32 4.01 4.45 -8.42
N VAL A 33 4.03 3.84 -7.24
CA VAL A 33 2.87 3.29 -6.56
C VAL A 33 2.75 3.96 -5.20
N VAL A 34 1.55 4.45 -4.90
CA VAL A 34 1.16 5.02 -3.61
C VAL A 34 0.29 4.00 -2.89
N VAL A 35 0.58 3.77 -1.60
CA VAL A 35 -0.19 2.88 -0.73
C VAL A 35 -0.61 3.61 0.54
N PHE A 36 -1.89 3.53 0.86
CA PHE A 36 -2.47 4.15 2.05
C PHE A 36 -3.70 3.39 2.53
N GLY A 37 -4.06 3.59 3.79
CA GLY A 37 -5.21 2.93 4.40
C GLY A 37 -6.49 3.69 4.08
N SER A 38 -7.58 2.96 3.88
CA SER A 38 -8.91 3.49 3.64
C SER A 38 -9.90 2.80 4.58
N SER A 39 -10.56 3.57 5.45
CA SER A 39 -11.40 3.03 6.53
C SER A 39 -10.61 2.11 7.49
N ASP A 40 -11.23 1.04 7.96
CA ASP A 40 -10.74 0.05 8.91
C ASP A 40 -10.52 -1.34 8.29
N ASP A 41 -10.77 -1.49 6.99
CA ASP A 41 -10.77 -2.76 6.28
C ASP A 41 -9.97 -2.79 4.98
N LEU A 42 -9.64 -1.64 4.39
CA LEU A 42 -9.01 -1.58 3.08
C LEU A 42 -7.66 -0.86 3.10
N ILE A 43 -6.78 -1.33 2.23
CA ILE A 43 -5.62 -0.58 1.79
C ILE A 43 -5.71 -0.34 0.29
N GLU A 44 -5.32 0.84 -0.15
CA GLU A 44 -5.47 1.32 -1.52
C GLU A 44 -4.12 1.34 -2.22
N PHE A 45 -4.11 0.93 -3.49
CA PHE A 45 -2.95 1.07 -4.37
C PHE A 45 -3.30 2.00 -5.51
N ARG A 46 -2.49 3.04 -5.71
CA ARG A 46 -2.72 4.05 -6.74
C ARG A 46 -1.45 4.36 -7.54
N GLY A 47 -1.60 4.73 -8.81
CA GLY A 47 -0.51 5.00 -9.75
C GLY A 47 -0.27 3.88 -10.75
N CYS A 48 0.89 3.24 -10.71
CA CYS A 48 1.20 2.10 -11.59
C CYS A 48 0.35 0.86 -11.29
N ILE A 49 -0.12 0.73 -10.05
CA ILE A 49 -1.16 -0.20 -9.63
C ILE A 49 -2.41 0.61 -9.32
N ASP A 50 -3.55 0.11 -9.76
CA ASP A 50 -4.88 0.65 -9.48
C ASP A 50 -5.73 -0.54 -9.04
N ASP A 51 -5.69 -0.81 -7.73
CA ASP A 51 -6.30 -1.96 -7.08
C ASP A 51 -6.50 -1.67 -5.58
N GLU A 52 -7.26 -2.53 -4.90
CA GLU A 52 -7.48 -2.47 -3.46
C GLU A 52 -7.18 -3.81 -2.80
N GLY A 53 -6.83 -3.76 -1.53
CA GLY A 53 -6.48 -4.92 -0.74
C GLY A 53 -7.29 -4.99 0.55
N GLY A 54 -8.05 -6.06 0.72
CA GLY A 54 -8.73 -6.34 1.99
C GLY A 54 -7.73 -6.69 3.09
N CYS A 55 -7.70 -5.89 4.15
CA CYS A 55 -6.79 -6.02 5.30
C CYS A 55 -7.50 -5.66 6.61
N TYR A 56 -8.70 -6.22 6.85
CA TYR A 56 -9.43 -5.98 8.11
C TYR A 56 -8.61 -6.40 9.34
N ASN A 57 -8.33 -5.44 10.23
CA ASN A 57 -7.36 -5.55 11.33
C ASN A 57 -5.93 -5.86 10.88
N GLY A 58 -5.53 -5.33 9.73
CA GLY A 58 -4.23 -5.58 9.11
C GLY A 58 -4.21 -6.84 8.25
N GLY A 59 -3.05 -7.14 7.68
CA GLY A 59 -2.87 -8.27 6.79
C GLY A 59 -1.63 -8.13 5.93
N THR A 60 -1.26 -9.21 5.24
CA THR A 60 -0.14 -9.19 4.29
C THR A 60 -0.66 -9.33 2.88
N ILE A 61 -0.29 -8.37 2.03
CA ILE A 61 -0.62 -8.37 0.61
C ILE A 61 0.60 -8.79 -0.19
N PRO A 62 0.56 -9.96 -0.85
CA PRO A 62 1.59 -10.37 -1.77
C PRO A 62 1.43 -9.66 -3.11
N ILE A 63 2.55 -9.21 -3.67
CA ILE A 63 2.64 -8.54 -4.96
C ILE A 63 3.62 -9.32 -5.83
N LEU A 64 3.16 -9.73 -7.01
CA LEU A 64 3.97 -10.47 -7.97
C LEU A 64 3.82 -9.84 -9.36
N ASN A 65 4.94 -9.44 -9.97
CA ASN A 65 5.00 -8.83 -11.30
C ASN A 65 4.05 -7.61 -11.43
N GLY A 66 4.03 -6.76 -10.41
CA GLY A 66 3.17 -5.56 -10.40
C GLY A 66 1.67 -5.82 -10.22
N LYS A 67 1.29 -6.99 -9.70
CA LYS A 67 -0.12 -7.32 -9.41
C LYS A 67 -0.26 -7.87 -8.01
N LEU A 68 -1.36 -7.52 -7.34
CA LEU A 68 -1.75 -8.13 -6.09
C LEU A 68 -2.11 -9.60 -6.36
N LEU A 69 -1.59 -10.51 -5.54
CA LEU A 69 -2.09 -11.88 -5.54
C LEU A 69 -3.47 -11.89 -4.88
N PRO A 70 -4.45 -12.59 -5.47
CA PRO A 70 -5.78 -12.68 -4.88
C PRO A 70 -5.72 -13.42 -3.55
N ASN A 71 -6.68 -13.14 -2.66
CA ASN A 71 -6.89 -13.95 -1.48
C ASN A 71 -7.09 -15.42 -1.88
N HIS A 72 -6.47 -16.33 -1.13
CA HIS A 72 -6.48 -17.77 -1.39
C HIS A 72 -6.90 -18.59 -0.16
N ASP A 73 -7.53 -17.95 0.83
CA ASP A 73 -7.94 -18.59 2.08
C ASP A 73 -9.07 -19.62 1.86
N ASP A 74 -9.86 -19.45 0.79
CA ASP A 74 -10.96 -20.35 0.43
C ASP A 74 -10.56 -21.53 -0.48
N CYS A 75 -9.26 -21.75 -0.77
CA CYS A 75 -8.80 -22.87 -1.59
C CYS A 75 -7.93 -23.87 -0.81
N ASP A 76 -8.52 -25.02 -0.48
CA ASP A 76 -7.85 -26.16 0.19
C ASP A 76 -6.95 -27.00 -0.75
N CYS A 77 -6.56 -26.41 -1.88
CA CYS A 77 -5.93 -27.10 -3.00
C CYS A 77 -4.39 -27.12 -2.86
N GLU A 78 -3.82 -28.20 -2.29
CA GLU A 78 -2.37 -28.32 -2.05
C GLU A 78 -1.48 -28.15 -3.31
N PHE A 79 -2.03 -28.43 -4.51
CA PHE A 79 -1.29 -28.45 -5.78
C PHE A 79 -1.60 -27.31 -6.75
N CYS A 80 -2.31 -26.26 -6.32
CA CYS A 80 -2.66 -25.14 -7.22
C CYS A 80 -1.47 -24.23 -7.58
N GLY A 81 -0.33 -24.38 -6.91
CA GLY A 81 0.87 -23.57 -7.13
C GLY A 81 0.85 -22.20 -6.45
N TYR A 82 -0.16 -21.86 -5.63
CA TYR A 82 -0.22 -20.57 -4.94
C TYR A 82 0.99 -20.33 -4.03
N ASN A 83 1.43 -21.34 -3.28
CA ASN A 83 2.63 -21.25 -2.45
C ASN A 83 3.91 -20.93 -3.27
N ASP A 84 4.01 -21.44 -4.51
CA ASP A 84 5.14 -21.14 -5.40
C ASP A 84 5.08 -19.70 -5.95
N LEU A 85 3.88 -19.11 -6.06
CA LEU A 85 3.71 -17.70 -6.40
C LEU A 85 4.04 -16.82 -5.20
N LEU A 86 3.55 -17.18 -4.01
CA LEU A 86 3.81 -16.47 -2.76
C LEU A 86 5.31 -16.41 -2.44
N ALA A 87 6.04 -17.50 -2.63
CA ALA A 87 7.49 -17.56 -2.41
C ALA A 87 8.31 -16.64 -3.33
N LYS A 88 7.72 -16.16 -4.43
CA LYS A 88 8.34 -15.22 -5.38
C LYS A 88 7.81 -13.80 -5.23
N ALA A 89 6.70 -13.63 -4.51
CA ALA A 89 6.07 -12.34 -4.32
C ALA A 89 6.89 -11.49 -3.36
N LYS A 90 6.82 -10.18 -3.56
CA LYS A 90 7.12 -9.22 -2.49
C LYS A 90 5.88 -9.04 -1.64
N THR A 91 6.06 -8.55 -0.42
CA THR A 91 4.94 -8.41 0.53
C THR A 91 4.90 -7.00 1.10
N ILE A 92 3.70 -6.49 1.30
CA ILE A 92 3.42 -5.34 2.14
C ILE A 92 2.52 -5.83 3.26
N THR A 93 2.99 -5.72 4.50
CA THR A 93 2.19 -6.02 5.68
C THR A 93 1.57 -4.73 6.20
N ALA A 94 0.26 -4.63 6.12
CA ALA A 94 -0.51 -3.56 6.71
C ALA A 94 -0.74 -3.88 8.19
N ILE A 95 -0.38 -2.94 9.06
CA ILE A 95 -0.48 -3.02 10.51
C ILE A 95 -1.58 -2.05 10.94
N TRP A 96 -2.54 -2.57 11.70
CA TRP A 96 -3.72 -1.84 12.16
C TRP A 96 -3.69 -1.64 13.68
N ASP A 97 -3.84 -0.39 14.12
CA ASP A 97 -4.00 0.04 15.52
C ASP A 97 -3.03 -0.63 16.51
N GLU A 98 -1.76 -0.73 16.10
CA GLU A 98 -0.73 -1.35 16.95
C GLU A 98 -0.42 -0.44 18.17
N PRO A 99 -0.43 -0.97 19.40
CA PRO A 99 -0.15 -0.17 20.59
C PRO A 99 1.21 0.55 20.54
N GLY A 100 1.17 1.88 20.55
CA GLY A 100 2.37 2.73 20.49
C GLY A 100 2.87 3.03 19.09
N ALA A 101 2.14 2.63 18.05
CA ALA A 101 2.39 3.05 16.67
C ALA A 101 2.14 4.54 16.49
N ALA A 102 2.73 5.09 15.43
CA ALA A 102 2.62 6.50 15.09
C ALA A 102 1.29 6.88 14.41
N ALA A 103 0.52 5.89 13.95
CA ALA A 103 -0.72 6.05 13.21
C ALA A 103 -1.57 4.78 13.33
N THR A 104 -2.86 4.88 13.02
CA THR A 104 -3.77 3.72 12.97
C THR A 104 -3.38 2.75 11.85
N TRP A 105 -3.02 3.28 10.68
CA TRP A 105 -2.44 2.50 9.59
C TRP A 105 -0.94 2.73 9.47
N THR A 106 -0.18 1.64 9.47
CA THR A 106 1.25 1.64 9.13
C THR A 106 1.60 0.41 8.27
N TYR A 107 2.79 0.42 7.66
CA TYR A 107 3.21 -0.64 6.73
C TYR A 107 4.61 -1.15 7.05
N GLU A 108 4.79 -2.46 6.91
CA GLU A 108 6.10 -3.13 6.96
C GLU A 108 6.38 -3.82 5.62
N THR A 109 7.54 -3.52 5.02
CA THR A 109 7.97 -4.13 3.76
C THR A 109 9.48 -3.94 3.53
N GLU A 110 10.06 -4.87 2.78
CA GLU A 110 11.44 -4.77 2.27
C GLU A 110 11.53 -3.96 0.96
N ILE A 111 10.40 -3.52 0.41
CA ILE A 111 10.36 -2.65 -0.77
C ILE A 111 10.91 -1.27 -0.35
N PRO A 112 11.96 -0.75 -1.00
CA PRO A 112 12.43 0.61 -0.73
C PRO A 112 11.34 1.63 -1.04
N HIS A 113 11.01 2.47 -0.05
CA HIS A 113 9.89 3.38 -0.12
C HIS A 113 10.19 4.66 0.67
N GLU A 114 9.36 5.66 0.45
CA GLU A 114 9.29 6.90 1.21
C GLU A 114 7.91 6.97 1.88
N THR A 115 7.79 7.69 2.99
CA THR A 115 6.56 7.76 3.78
C THR A 115 5.94 9.15 3.73
N PHE A 116 4.62 9.22 3.84
CA PHE A 116 3.85 10.45 4.02
C PHE A 116 2.74 10.22 5.04
N ASP A 117 2.33 11.28 5.73
CA ASP A 117 1.27 11.20 6.74
C ASP A 117 -0.07 11.70 6.19
N ILE A 118 -1.12 10.94 6.47
CA ILE A 118 -2.53 11.33 6.30
C ILE A 118 -3.11 11.59 7.69
N MET A 119 -3.81 12.70 7.82
CA MET A 119 -4.34 13.25 9.06
C MET A 119 -5.84 12.95 9.19
N GLU A 120 -6.29 12.83 10.43
CA GLU A 120 -7.69 12.87 10.82
C GLU A 120 -7.80 13.65 12.12
N ASP A 121 -8.58 14.74 12.10
CA ASP A 121 -8.81 15.61 13.28
C ASP A 121 -7.52 16.10 13.98
N GLY A 122 -6.44 16.26 13.21
CA GLY A 122 -5.15 16.77 13.69
C GLY A 122 -4.19 15.69 14.23
N GLU A 123 -4.58 14.42 14.19
CA GLU A 123 -3.73 13.26 14.51
C GLU A 123 -3.36 12.51 13.23
N VAL A 124 -2.25 11.75 13.24
CA VAL A 124 -1.87 10.94 12.08
C VAL A 124 -2.75 9.68 12.04
N TYR A 125 -3.62 9.62 11.04
CA TYR A 125 -4.49 8.48 10.78
C TYR A 125 -3.74 7.34 10.06
N CYS A 126 -3.01 7.66 9.01
CA CYS A 126 -2.27 6.69 8.20
C CYS A 126 -0.89 7.21 7.85
N ARG A 127 0.15 6.41 8.10
CA ARG A 127 1.47 6.62 7.50
C ARG A 127 1.55 5.80 6.22
N GLY A 128 1.22 6.44 5.09
CA GLY A 128 1.27 5.82 3.77
C GLY A 128 2.70 5.66 3.25
N ILE A 129 2.85 4.90 2.17
CA ILE A 129 4.15 4.69 1.51
C ILE A 129 4.06 4.98 0.01
N VAL A 130 5.16 5.48 -0.55
CA VAL A 130 5.36 5.65 -2.00
C VAL A 130 6.61 4.89 -2.41
N PHE A 131 6.51 4.09 -3.47
CA PHE A 131 7.65 3.33 -3.98
C PHE A 131 7.68 3.25 -5.50
N GLU A 132 8.85 2.95 -6.04
CA GLU A 132 9.08 2.77 -7.48
C GLU A 132 8.53 1.42 -7.95
N PHE A 133 7.68 1.40 -8.97
CA PHE A 133 7.07 0.19 -9.52
C PHE A 133 8.10 -0.85 -10.00
N SER A 134 9.27 -0.41 -10.48
CA SER A 134 10.36 -1.32 -10.86
C SER A 134 10.91 -2.15 -9.69
N SER A 135 10.61 -1.77 -8.44
CA SER A 135 11.03 -2.53 -7.27
C SER A 135 10.22 -3.82 -7.05
N ILE A 136 9.08 -3.99 -7.73
CA ILE A 136 8.16 -5.13 -7.59
C ILE A 136 7.90 -5.87 -8.92
N GLN A 137 8.72 -5.59 -9.94
CA GLN A 137 8.74 -6.28 -11.23
C GLN A 137 9.63 -7.52 -11.22
#